data_AF-A0A6G0WSH4-F1
#
_entry.id   AF-A0A6G0WSH4-F1
#
_cell.length_a   1.000
_cell.length_b   1.000
_cell.length_c   1.000
_cell.angle_alpha   90.00
_cell.angle_beta   90.00
_cell.angle_gamma   90.00
#
_symmetry.space_group_name_H-M   'P 1'
#
loop_
_entity.id
_entity.type
_entity.pdbx_description
1 polymer ?
#
loop_
_entity_poly.entity_id
_entity_poly.type
_entity_poly.pdbx_seq_one_letter_code
_entity_poly.pdbx_strand_id
1 'polypeptide(L)'
;MLAPIPLDVAITTIRANSLYENIFTISGHCWVDFDRRFEMAHTAKRQLRCALRQNDNAAVYLEALLRNVITVDLTQSAYGLQMNQIILTAVATTPEGSIWVSKLRNHTWSSVADEVSVWSEHGLLRYNIQWHNRFQTGIFNSIKIVNALGVSRSVTTRYVPFVIRGLAMWSSRHISSGLWNDMAKCVNLKCTMVRNMNNSMEAIGHDWDALYMGSTQTTGRDLALSFIGPLMNWDTFFVAPPASLFNLVASFQRMLNNRLQNDDAFCDEYQPLFEVDIDVVPPHWDSPDMLYYGGNPLCAPLAAAKPFVQMPFTYDDACLTQNRLAITFTRRGLLFSAWIMQQANMNANSVCSCSVLSRKNCYDAILPALRLVSSFP
;
A
#
# COMPACT_ATOMS: atom_id res chain seq x y z
N MET A 1 -0.89 9.14 2.64
CA MET A 1 -2.31 8.71 2.52
C MET A 1 -2.51 7.23 2.83
N LEU A 2 -1.65 6.58 3.63
CA LEU A 2 -1.79 5.17 4.03
C LEU A 2 -1.74 4.98 5.55
N ALA A 3 -1.59 6.07 6.30
CA ALA A 3 -1.89 6.09 7.72
C ALA A 3 -3.41 6.21 7.88
N PRO A 4 -3.97 5.79 9.03
CA PRO A 4 -5.38 5.99 9.34
C PRO A 4 -5.82 7.43 9.08
N ILE A 5 -6.89 7.58 8.29
CA ILE A 5 -7.51 8.86 7.99
C ILE A 5 -8.48 9.18 9.13
N PRO A 6 -8.49 10.43 9.65
CA PRO A 6 -9.53 10.88 10.58
C PRO A 6 -10.93 10.65 10.00
N LEU A 7 -11.88 10.23 10.85
CA LEU A 7 -13.20 9.79 10.39
C LEU A 7 -14.00 10.92 9.72
N ASP A 8 -13.90 12.14 10.25
CA ASP A 8 -14.50 13.34 9.68
C ASP A 8 -13.97 13.62 8.27
N VAL A 9 -12.65 13.53 8.08
CA VAL A 9 -12.01 13.69 6.77
C VAL A 9 -12.44 12.58 5.81
N ALA A 10 -12.53 11.33 6.29
CA ALA A 10 -12.99 10.20 5.47
C ALA A 10 -14.44 10.41 5.00
N ILE A 11 -15.36 10.74 5.91
CA ILE A 11 -16.77 11.00 5.60
C ILE A 11 -16.91 12.17 4.63
N THR A 12 -16.23 13.30 4.89
CA THR A 12 -16.25 14.45 3.99
C THR A 12 -15.72 14.08 2.60
N THR A 13 -14.67 13.27 2.52
CA THR A 13 -14.10 12.81 1.24
C THR A 13 -15.06 11.91 0.49
N ILE A 14 -15.68 10.93 1.17
CA ILE A 14 -16.65 10.02 0.53
C ILE A 14 -17.83 10.83 -0.03
N ARG A 15 -18.38 11.76 0.76
CA ARG A 15 -19.51 12.60 0.36
C ARG A 15 -19.18 13.59 -0.76
N ALA A 16 -17.92 13.98 -0.90
CA ALA A 16 -17.47 14.88 -1.98
C ALA A 16 -17.32 14.17 -3.33
N ASN A 17 -17.24 12.84 -3.34
CA ASN A 17 -17.00 12.04 -4.54
C ASN A 17 -18.30 11.38 -5.04
N SER A 18 -18.38 11.13 -6.34
CA SER A 18 -19.40 10.26 -6.94
C SER A 18 -19.26 8.81 -6.45
N LEU A 19 -20.32 8.00 -6.56
CA LEU A 19 -20.21 6.56 -6.29
C LEU A 19 -19.17 5.90 -7.21
N TYR A 20 -19.07 6.36 -8.46
CA TYR A 20 -18.08 5.88 -9.42
C TYR A 20 -16.65 6.02 -8.88
N GLU A 21 -16.28 7.19 -8.37
CA GLU A 21 -14.96 7.45 -7.81
C GLU A 21 -14.73 6.67 -6.52
N ASN A 22 -15.71 6.67 -5.61
CA ASN A 22 -15.58 6.00 -4.33
C ASN A 22 -15.37 4.48 -4.46
N ILE A 23 -16.00 3.84 -5.45
CA ILE A 23 -15.85 2.41 -5.70
C ILE A 23 -14.42 2.00 -6.10
N PHE A 24 -13.65 2.92 -6.66
CA PHE A 24 -12.24 2.68 -6.98
C PHE A 24 -11.32 2.75 -5.75
N THR A 25 -11.86 3.06 -4.56
CA THR A 25 -11.13 2.89 -3.30
C THR A 25 -10.89 1.41 -3.04
N ILE A 26 -9.61 1.01 -2.99
CA ILE A 26 -9.27 -0.38 -2.67
C ILE A 26 -9.46 -0.62 -1.18
N SER A 27 -10.58 -1.24 -0.84
CA SER A 27 -10.83 -1.81 0.48
C SER A 27 -11.22 -3.27 0.36
N GLY A 28 -10.63 -4.11 1.22
CA GLY A 28 -11.03 -5.50 1.35
C GLY A 28 -12.19 -5.56 2.34
N HIS A 29 -13.40 -5.33 1.86
CA HIS A 29 -14.59 -5.35 2.71
C HIS A 29 -14.69 -6.68 3.47
N CYS A 30 -14.99 -6.58 4.76
CA CYS A 30 -15.17 -7.72 5.65
C CYS A 30 -16.66 -7.88 6.02
N TRP A 31 -17.41 -6.78 6.04
CA TRP A 31 -18.83 -6.78 6.35
C TRP A 31 -19.61 -5.82 5.46
N VAL A 32 -20.88 -6.13 5.24
CA VAL A 32 -21.81 -5.20 4.59
C VAL A 32 -22.19 -4.09 5.58
N ASP A 33 -22.53 -4.45 6.81
CA ASP A 33 -23.16 -3.58 7.80
C ASP A 33 -22.33 -3.41 9.08
N PHE A 34 -22.54 -2.30 9.80
CA PHE A 34 -21.81 -2.00 11.04
C PHE A 34 -22.03 -3.03 12.16
N ASP A 35 -23.19 -3.67 12.18
CA ASP A 35 -23.52 -4.74 13.14
C ASP A 35 -22.86 -6.09 12.80
N ARG A 36 -22.10 -6.17 11.69
CA ARG A 36 -21.36 -7.38 11.26
C ARG A 36 -22.27 -8.59 11.00
N ARG A 37 -23.53 -8.37 10.62
CA ARG A 37 -24.49 -9.45 10.33
C ARG A 37 -24.20 -10.15 9.01
N PHE A 38 -23.65 -9.40 8.06
CA PHE A 38 -23.43 -9.88 6.70
C PHE A 38 -21.94 -9.86 6.37
N GLU A 39 -21.33 -11.03 6.30
CA GLU A 39 -19.91 -11.21 5.99
C GLU A 39 -19.62 -10.99 4.50
N MET A 40 -18.45 -10.46 4.14
CA MET A 40 -18.07 -10.16 2.75
C MET A 40 -16.64 -10.56 2.38
N ALA A 41 -15.80 -11.00 3.32
CA ALA A 41 -14.42 -11.34 2.97
C ALA A 41 -14.37 -12.52 1.99
N HIS A 42 -13.37 -12.53 1.10
CA HIS A 42 -13.22 -13.57 0.07
C HIS A 42 -13.07 -15.00 0.62
N THR A 43 -12.64 -15.18 1.86
CA THR A 43 -12.46 -16.50 2.45
C THR A 43 -12.85 -16.50 3.92
N ALA A 44 -13.27 -17.66 4.43
CA ALA A 44 -13.49 -17.88 5.87
C ALA A 44 -12.27 -17.46 6.73
N LYS A 45 -11.06 -17.81 6.27
CA LYS A 45 -9.80 -17.47 6.97
C LYS A 45 -9.60 -15.96 7.06
N ARG A 46 -9.88 -15.21 6.00
CA ARG A 46 -9.78 -13.74 6.04
C ARG A 46 -10.88 -13.14 6.89
N GLN A 47 -12.10 -13.67 6.83
CA GLN A 47 -13.21 -13.21 7.67
C GLN A 47 -12.86 -13.31 9.16
N LEU A 48 -12.27 -14.43 9.59
CA LEU A 48 -11.78 -14.60 10.95
C LEU A 48 -10.68 -13.58 11.30
N ARG A 49 -9.73 -13.31 10.39
CA ARG A 49 -8.72 -12.27 10.61
C ARG A 49 -9.34 -10.87 10.70
N CYS A 50 -10.37 -10.56 9.92
CA CYS A 50 -11.11 -9.31 10.03
C CYS A 50 -11.71 -9.16 11.43
N ALA A 51 -12.39 -10.19 11.93
CA ALA A 51 -12.97 -10.21 13.27
C ALA A 51 -11.92 -10.06 14.39
N LEU A 52 -10.65 -10.41 14.14
CA LEU A 52 -9.57 -10.25 15.12
C LEU A 52 -8.87 -8.89 15.05
N ARG A 53 -8.85 -8.23 13.88
CA ARG A 53 -7.91 -7.10 13.61
C ARG A 53 -8.52 -5.88 12.93
N GLN A 54 -9.75 -5.95 12.44
CA GLN A 54 -10.36 -4.90 11.62
C GLN A 54 -11.73 -4.43 12.13
N ASN A 55 -12.17 -4.87 13.30
CA ASN A 55 -13.44 -4.43 13.90
C ASN A 55 -13.54 -2.92 14.10
N ASP A 56 -12.41 -2.25 14.31
CA ASP A 56 -12.33 -0.81 14.54
C ASP A 56 -12.11 0.00 13.24
N ASN A 57 -12.01 -0.67 12.09
CA ASN A 57 -11.67 -0.04 10.81
C ASN A 57 -12.92 0.17 9.95
N ALA A 58 -13.49 1.37 9.96
CA ALA A 58 -14.67 1.73 9.16
C ALA A 58 -14.48 1.42 7.66
N ALA A 59 -13.25 1.46 7.14
CA ALA A 59 -12.99 1.20 5.71
C ALA A 59 -13.36 -0.23 5.27
N VAL A 60 -13.39 -1.22 6.18
CA VAL A 60 -13.76 -2.60 5.81
C VAL A 60 -15.26 -2.89 5.92
N TYR A 61 -16.07 -1.88 6.27
CA TYR A 61 -17.51 -1.96 6.37
C TYR A 61 -18.14 -1.24 5.19
N LEU A 62 -18.86 -1.97 4.33
CA LEU A 62 -19.46 -1.37 3.13
C LEU A 62 -20.48 -0.28 3.49
N GLU A 63 -21.15 -0.39 4.63
CA GLU A 63 -22.10 0.60 5.15
C GLU A 63 -21.48 1.99 5.30
N ALA A 64 -20.18 2.10 5.62
CA ALA A 64 -19.49 3.39 5.67
C ALA A 64 -19.56 4.14 4.33
N LEU A 65 -19.38 3.40 3.22
CA LEU A 65 -19.57 3.93 1.88
C LEU A 65 -21.06 4.18 1.58
N LEU A 66 -21.92 3.19 1.82
CA LEU A 66 -23.33 3.23 1.40
C LEU A 66 -24.12 4.36 2.06
N ARG A 67 -23.80 4.70 3.32
CA ARG A 67 -24.44 5.82 4.04
C ARG A 67 -23.97 7.19 3.55
N ASN A 68 -22.80 7.26 2.89
CA ASN A 68 -22.12 8.51 2.57
C ASN A 68 -22.03 8.76 1.05
N VAL A 69 -22.78 8.02 0.24
CA VAL A 69 -22.95 8.25 -1.19
C VAL A 69 -24.30 8.87 -1.51
N ILE A 70 -24.39 9.56 -2.65
CA ILE A 70 -25.62 10.21 -3.08
C ILE A 70 -26.66 9.13 -3.44
N THR A 71 -27.88 9.26 -2.95
CA THR A 71 -28.96 8.28 -3.15
C THR A 71 -29.25 7.99 -4.63
N VAL A 72 -29.16 9.01 -5.48
CA VAL A 72 -29.37 8.84 -6.94
C VAL A 72 -28.29 7.95 -7.55
N ASP A 73 -27.02 8.12 -7.16
CA ASP A 73 -25.93 7.29 -7.63
C ASP A 73 -26.12 5.84 -7.19
N LEU A 74 -26.50 5.63 -5.93
CA LEU A 74 -26.73 4.28 -5.39
C LEU A 74 -27.89 3.55 -6.08
N THR A 75 -28.89 4.26 -6.57
CA THR A 75 -30.12 3.66 -7.14
C THR A 75 -30.14 3.61 -8.66
N GLN A 76 -29.44 4.52 -9.35
CA GLN A 76 -29.55 4.69 -10.80
C GLN A 76 -28.23 4.50 -11.56
N SER A 77 -27.07 4.58 -10.90
CA SER A 77 -25.79 4.36 -11.58
C SER A 77 -25.56 2.88 -11.87
N ALA A 78 -24.70 2.58 -12.85
CA ALA A 78 -24.36 1.20 -13.21
C ALA A 78 -23.81 0.40 -12.01
N TYR A 79 -22.97 1.02 -11.18
CA TYR A 79 -22.44 0.35 -9.99
C TYR A 79 -23.46 0.26 -8.85
N GLY A 80 -24.33 1.25 -8.68
CA GLY A 80 -25.44 1.17 -7.73
C GLY A 80 -26.37 -0.01 -8.04
N LEU A 81 -26.69 -0.21 -9.33
CA LEU A 81 -27.45 -1.36 -9.80
C LEU A 81 -26.74 -2.69 -9.56
N GLN A 82 -25.42 -2.76 -9.79
CA GLN A 82 -24.63 -3.95 -9.48
C GLN A 82 -24.63 -4.27 -7.99
N MET A 83 -24.36 -3.28 -7.13
CA MET A 83 -24.43 -3.42 -5.66
C MET A 83 -25.81 -3.91 -5.22
N ASN A 84 -26.87 -3.33 -5.80
CA ASN A 84 -28.23 -3.76 -5.49
C ASN A 84 -28.45 -5.23 -5.87
N GLN A 85 -28.01 -5.65 -7.05
CA GLN A 85 -28.18 -7.01 -7.56
C GLN A 85 -27.42 -8.05 -6.72
N ILE A 86 -26.14 -7.81 -6.43
CA ILE A 86 -25.24 -8.82 -5.87
C ILE A 86 -25.03 -8.70 -4.35
N ILE A 87 -25.45 -7.59 -3.72
CA ILE A 87 -25.32 -7.36 -2.27
C ILE A 87 -26.69 -7.13 -1.64
N LEU A 88 -27.34 -5.99 -1.96
CA LEU A 88 -28.52 -5.55 -1.21
C LEU A 88 -29.72 -6.50 -1.38
N THR A 89 -29.90 -7.09 -2.56
CA THR A 89 -30.96 -8.08 -2.81
C THR A 89 -30.77 -9.32 -1.93
N ALA A 90 -29.54 -9.80 -1.77
CA ALA A 90 -29.24 -10.95 -0.93
C ALA A 90 -29.44 -10.61 0.56
N VAL A 91 -28.98 -9.44 1.02
CA VAL A 91 -29.22 -8.95 2.38
C VAL A 91 -30.72 -8.86 2.69
N ALA A 92 -31.51 -8.34 1.75
CA ALA A 92 -32.96 -8.17 1.91
C ALA A 92 -33.76 -9.48 1.98
N THR A 93 -33.14 -10.65 1.77
CA THR A 93 -33.81 -11.95 1.98
C THR A 93 -34.01 -12.28 3.47
N THR A 94 -33.26 -11.64 4.35
CA THR A 94 -33.39 -11.79 5.81
C THR A 94 -34.33 -10.72 6.38
N PRO A 95 -35.10 -11.00 7.46
CA PRO A 95 -35.97 -10.02 8.08
C PRO A 95 -35.24 -8.74 8.51
N GLU A 96 -34.10 -8.89 9.20
CA GLU A 96 -33.28 -7.80 9.69
C GLU A 96 -32.63 -7.03 8.53
N GLY A 97 -32.15 -7.74 7.51
CA GLY A 97 -31.53 -7.15 6.33
C GLY A 97 -32.52 -6.35 5.48
N SER A 98 -33.77 -6.79 5.33
CA SER A 98 -34.81 -6.02 4.63
C SER A 98 -35.09 -4.67 5.30
N ILE A 99 -35.16 -4.67 6.64
CA ILE A 99 -35.30 -3.43 7.43
C ILE A 99 -34.08 -2.54 7.24
N TRP A 100 -32.86 -3.10 7.32
CA TRP A 100 -31.62 -2.35 7.13
C TRP A 100 -31.52 -1.74 5.72
N VAL A 101 -31.82 -2.49 4.66
CA VAL A 101 -31.84 -1.99 3.26
C VAL A 101 -32.88 -0.89 3.09
N SER A 102 -34.07 -1.02 3.70
CA SER A 102 -35.09 0.04 3.67
C SER A 102 -34.61 1.32 4.34
N LYS A 103 -33.98 1.21 5.52
CA LYS A 103 -33.37 2.35 6.23
C LYS A 103 -32.26 3.00 5.40
N LEU A 104 -31.41 2.19 4.76
CA LEU A 104 -30.33 2.68 3.91
C LEU A 104 -30.87 3.47 2.70
N ARG A 105 -31.91 2.96 2.03
CA ARG A 105 -32.51 3.63 0.86
C ARG A 105 -33.19 4.96 1.22
N ASN A 106 -33.73 5.06 2.43
CA ASN A 106 -34.36 6.27 2.95
C ASN A 106 -33.40 7.16 3.75
N HIS A 107 -32.11 6.80 3.79
CA HIS A 107 -31.12 7.55 4.56
C HIS A 107 -30.87 8.92 3.94
N THR A 108 -30.93 9.95 4.78
CA THR A 108 -30.47 11.30 4.47
C THR A 108 -29.20 11.58 5.25
N TRP A 109 -28.24 12.24 4.61
CA TRP A 109 -26.99 12.59 5.27
C TRP A 109 -27.24 13.47 6.49
N SER A 110 -26.82 12.99 7.65
CA SER A 110 -26.70 13.78 8.88
C SER A 110 -25.49 14.71 8.80
N SER A 111 -25.24 15.53 9.83
CA SER A 111 -23.99 16.28 9.91
C SER A 111 -22.78 15.32 9.93
N VAL A 112 -21.60 15.78 9.54
CA VAL A 112 -20.38 14.94 9.58
C VAL A 112 -20.11 14.49 11.02
N ALA A 113 -20.33 15.36 12.02
CA ALA A 113 -20.14 15.03 13.42
C ALA A 113 -21.10 13.93 13.91
N ASP A 114 -22.36 13.96 13.48
CA ASP A 114 -23.33 12.92 13.83
C ASP A 114 -22.97 11.59 13.18
N GLU A 115 -22.53 11.59 11.92
CA GLU A 115 -22.11 10.36 11.25
C GLU A 115 -20.83 9.77 11.88
N VAL A 116 -19.87 10.61 12.29
CA VAL A 116 -18.71 10.17 13.10
C VAL A 116 -19.17 9.53 14.40
N SER A 117 -20.20 10.10 15.04
CA SER A 117 -20.76 9.55 16.29
C SER A 117 -21.37 8.18 16.06
N VAL A 118 -22.16 8.00 14.99
CA VAL A 118 -22.71 6.69 14.59
C VAL A 118 -21.61 5.67 14.36
N TRP A 119 -20.54 6.02 13.65
CA TRP A 119 -19.41 5.11 13.42
C TRP A 119 -18.74 4.72 14.74
N SER A 120 -18.52 5.71 15.61
CA SER A 120 -17.88 5.53 16.92
C SER A 120 -18.72 4.67 17.87
N GLU A 121 -20.05 4.81 17.86
CA GLU A 121 -20.98 3.98 18.63
C GLU A 121 -20.92 2.49 18.25
N HIS A 122 -20.58 2.19 16.99
CA HIS A 122 -20.33 0.82 16.52
C HIS A 122 -18.88 0.36 16.75
N GLY A 123 -18.07 1.16 17.45
CA GLY A 123 -16.67 0.87 17.75
C GLY A 123 -15.71 1.09 16.57
N LEU A 124 -16.13 1.83 15.54
CA LEU A 124 -15.30 2.15 14.38
C LEU A 124 -14.50 3.43 14.69
N LEU A 125 -13.18 3.28 14.85
CA LEU A 125 -12.30 4.34 15.37
C LEU A 125 -11.32 4.88 14.33
N ARG A 126 -11.13 4.15 13.23
CA ARG A 126 -10.19 4.53 12.17
C ARG A 126 -10.76 4.23 10.79
N TYR A 127 -10.33 5.00 9.80
CA TYR A 127 -10.57 4.71 8.40
C TYR A 127 -9.24 4.46 7.71
N ASN A 128 -8.88 3.19 7.51
CA ASN A 128 -7.61 2.79 6.92
C ASN A 128 -7.83 1.89 5.70
N ILE A 129 -7.48 2.40 4.53
CA ILE A 129 -7.63 1.73 3.24
C ILE A 129 -6.40 0.88 2.91
N GLN A 130 -6.54 -0.05 1.96
CA GLN A 130 -5.43 -0.91 1.56
C GLN A 130 -4.44 -0.16 0.67
N TRP A 131 -3.17 -0.54 0.77
CA TRP A 131 -2.18 -0.10 -0.19
C TRP A 131 -2.47 -0.69 -1.58
N HIS A 132 -2.42 0.17 -2.60
CA HIS A 132 -2.50 -0.25 -3.99
C HIS A 132 -1.65 0.64 -4.88
N ASN A 133 -1.45 0.19 -6.10
CA ASN A 133 -0.67 0.88 -7.13
C ASN A 133 -1.43 1.02 -8.46
N ARG A 134 -2.76 0.85 -8.45
CA ARG A 134 -3.64 1.13 -9.59
C ARG A 134 -3.61 2.59 -10.05
N PHE A 135 -3.54 3.52 -9.10
CA PHE A 135 -3.61 4.96 -9.35
C PHE A 135 -2.45 5.64 -8.64
N GLN A 136 -1.71 6.49 -9.36
CA GLN A 136 -0.78 7.42 -8.74
C GLN A 136 -1.60 8.52 -8.07
N THR A 137 -1.51 8.60 -6.76
CA THR A 137 -2.13 9.67 -6.00
C THR A 137 -1.41 10.99 -6.27
N GLY A 138 -2.19 12.05 -6.50
CA GLY A 138 -1.63 13.39 -6.68
C GLY A 138 -1.12 13.98 -5.36
N ILE A 139 -0.02 14.72 -5.43
CA ILE A 139 0.53 15.53 -4.32
C ILE A 139 0.77 16.94 -4.84
N PHE A 140 0.18 17.93 -4.17
CA PHE A 140 0.44 19.34 -4.44
C PHE A 140 0.84 20.02 -3.14
N ASN A 141 2.10 20.44 -3.06
CA ASN A 141 2.63 21.19 -1.93
C ASN A 141 3.08 22.56 -2.40
N SER A 142 2.72 23.61 -1.66
CA SER A 142 3.19 24.97 -1.92
C SER A 142 3.60 25.66 -0.62
N ILE A 143 4.56 26.59 -0.72
CA ILE A 143 4.96 27.50 0.35
C ILE A 143 4.49 28.90 0.00
N LYS A 144 4.00 29.63 1.00
CA LYS A 144 3.59 31.04 0.87
C LYS A 144 4.76 31.93 1.27
N ILE A 145 5.29 32.71 0.33
CA ILE A 145 6.33 33.70 0.58
C ILE A 145 5.66 35.06 0.72
N VAL A 146 5.89 35.72 1.85
CA VAL A 146 5.40 37.08 2.10
C VAL A 146 6.61 38.00 2.17
N ASN A 147 6.63 39.04 1.32
CA ASN A 147 7.71 40.02 1.35
C ASN A 147 7.49 41.08 2.46
N ALA A 148 8.47 41.95 2.66
CA ALA A 148 8.42 43.02 3.67
C ALA A 148 7.29 44.06 3.45
N LEU A 149 6.69 44.09 2.25
CA LEU A 149 5.57 44.97 1.89
C LEU A 149 4.20 44.29 2.11
N GLY A 150 4.17 43.07 2.67
CA GLY A 150 2.95 42.29 2.88
C GLY A 150 2.41 41.59 1.62
N VAL A 151 3.12 41.64 0.50
CA VAL A 151 2.72 40.94 -0.73
C VAL A 151 3.03 39.46 -0.59
N SER A 152 1.98 38.64 -0.74
CA SER A 152 2.07 37.18 -0.68
C SER A 152 2.13 36.56 -2.07
N ARG A 153 3.03 35.59 -2.27
CA ARG A 153 3.07 34.70 -3.45
C ARG A 153 3.26 33.25 -3.03
N SER A 154 2.54 32.33 -3.66
CA SER A 154 2.71 30.89 -3.44
C SER A 154 3.71 30.31 -4.44
N VAL A 155 4.65 29.50 -3.96
CA VAL A 155 5.62 28.76 -4.76
C VAL A 155 5.39 27.27 -4.56
N THR A 156 5.16 26.53 -5.65
CA THR A 156 5.00 25.08 -5.60
C THR A 156 6.34 24.42 -5.25
N THR A 157 6.37 23.65 -4.17
CA THR A 157 7.58 22.93 -3.72
C THR A 157 7.59 21.49 -4.21
N ARG A 158 6.43 20.89 -4.41
CA ARG A 158 6.31 19.55 -4.98
C ARG A 158 4.98 19.41 -5.72
N TYR A 159 5.06 18.87 -6.93
CA TYR A 159 3.91 18.51 -7.72
C TYR A 159 4.06 17.09 -8.25
N VAL A 160 3.12 16.23 -7.90
CA VAL A 160 2.95 14.90 -8.47
C VAL A 160 1.51 14.85 -8.96
N PRO A 161 1.24 14.69 -10.26
CA PRO A 161 -0.13 14.65 -10.76
C PRO A 161 -0.82 13.33 -10.37
N PHE A 162 -2.15 13.35 -10.32
CA PHE A 162 -2.93 12.12 -10.32
C PHE A 162 -2.82 11.45 -11.68
N VAL A 163 -2.51 10.15 -11.70
CA VAL A 163 -2.40 9.37 -12.96
C VAL A 163 -3.09 8.02 -12.79
N ILE A 164 -3.99 7.71 -13.72
CA ILE A 164 -4.49 6.34 -13.88
C ILE A 164 -3.39 5.53 -14.54
N ARG A 165 -2.79 4.59 -13.79
CA ARG A 165 -1.72 3.76 -14.33
C ARG A 165 -2.31 2.74 -15.31
N GLY A 166 -1.54 2.29 -16.29
CA GLY A 166 -1.99 1.24 -17.22
C GLY A 166 -2.29 -0.08 -16.49
N LEU A 167 -3.19 -0.92 -17.02
CA LEU A 167 -3.51 -2.22 -16.40
C LEU A 167 -2.29 -3.13 -16.25
N ALA A 168 -1.33 -3.04 -17.18
CA ALA A 168 -0.06 -3.76 -17.12
C ALA A 168 0.82 -3.34 -15.91
N MET A 169 0.61 -2.13 -15.37
CA MET A 169 1.35 -1.60 -14.22
C MET A 169 0.66 -1.88 -12.88
N TRP A 170 -0.50 -2.54 -12.89
CA TRP A 170 -1.31 -2.78 -11.69
C TRP A 170 -0.99 -4.13 -11.03
N SER A 171 0.21 -4.24 -10.46
CA SER A 171 0.64 -5.46 -9.75
C SER A 171 -0.12 -5.70 -8.43
N SER A 172 -0.53 -4.63 -7.74
CA SER A 172 -1.34 -4.73 -6.51
C SER A 172 -2.71 -5.37 -6.69
N ARG A 173 -3.17 -5.61 -7.94
CA ARG A 173 -4.36 -6.42 -8.19
C ARG A 173 -4.24 -7.78 -7.51
N HIS A 174 -3.01 -8.31 -7.36
CA HIS A 174 -2.71 -9.57 -6.67
C HIS A 174 -2.98 -9.55 -5.15
N ILE A 175 -3.10 -8.37 -4.54
CA ILE A 175 -3.57 -8.19 -3.14
C ILE A 175 -5.09 -8.18 -3.09
N SER A 176 -5.69 -7.32 -3.91
CA SER A 176 -7.12 -7.15 -4.07
C SER A 176 -7.39 -6.49 -5.42
N SER A 177 -8.37 -7.01 -6.16
CA SER A 177 -8.82 -6.43 -7.42
C SER A 177 -9.92 -5.38 -7.24
N GLY A 178 -10.30 -5.07 -6.01
CA GLY A 178 -11.29 -4.03 -5.69
C GLY A 178 -12.75 -4.42 -5.99
N LEU A 179 -13.65 -3.74 -5.29
CA LEU A 179 -15.08 -4.09 -5.24
C LEU A 179 -15.73 -4.17 -6.63
N TRP A 180 -15.40 -3.26 -7.56
CA TRP A 180 -16.03 -3.25 -8.89
C TRP A 180 -15.72 -4.50 -9.72
N ASN A 181 -14.50 -5.05 -9.61
CA ASN A 181 -14.16 -6.28 -10.33
C ASN A 181 -14.87 -7.46 -9.68
N ASP A 182 -14.90 -7.51 -8.36
CA ASP A 182 -15.58 -8.58 -7.61
C ASP A 182 -17.10 -8.59 -7.93
N MET A 183 -17.73 -7.41 -7.98
CA MET A 183 -19.12 -7.25 -8.41
C MET A 183 -19.35 -7.74 -9.84
N ALA A 184 -18.50 -7.33 -10.79
CA ALA A 184 -18.61 -7.76 -12.17
C ALA A 184 -18.49 -9.28 -12.32
N LYS A 185 -17.61 -9.92 -11.54
CA LYS A 185 -17.49 -11.38 -11.49
C LYS A 185 -18.77 -12.02 -10.94
N CYS A 186 -19.31 -11.51 -9.84
CA CYS A 186 -20.53 -12.08 -9.28
C CYS A 186 -21.77 -11.88 -10.13
N VAL A 187 -21.89 -10.77 -10.86
CA VAL A 187 -22.96 -10.59 -11.85
C VAL A 187 -22.91 -11.70 -12.91
N ASN A 188 -21.73 -12.03 -13.43
CA ASN A 188 -21.57 -13.07 -14.45
C ASN A 188 -21.86 -14.48 -13.91
N LEU A 189 -21.39 -14.77 -12.69
CA LEU A 189 -21.59 -16.07 -12.04
C LEU A 189 -22.96 -16.21 -11.35
N LYS A 190 -23.77 -15.14 -11.34
CA LYS A 190 -25.04 -15.06 -10.61
C LYS A 190 -24.90 -15.35 -9.11
N CYS A 191 -23.77 -14.96 -8.52
CA CYS A 191 -23.54 -15.05 -7.08
C CYS A 191 -23.82 -13.74 -6.35
N THR A 192 -23.91 -13.85 -5.02
CA THR A 192 -23.80 -12.72 -4.11
C THR A 192 -22.39 -12.61 -3.54
N MET A 193 -21.97 -11.38 -3.24
CA MET A 193 -20.76 -11.13 -2.45
C MET A 193 -20.98 -11.28 -0.94
N VAL A 194 -22.22 -11.47 -0.50
CA VAL A 194 -22.54 -11.70 0.92
C VAL A 194 -22.24 -13.17 1.24
N ARG A 195 -21.13 -13.38 1.95
CA ARG A 195 -20.50 -14.69 2.13
C ARG A 195 -21.39 -15.72 2.82
N ASN A 196 -22.17 -15.29 3.82
CA ASN A 196 -23.06 -16.16 4.60
C ASN A 196 -24.40 -16.49 3.92
N MET A 197 -24.56 -16.20 2.62
CA MET A 197 -25.73 -16.55 1.82
C MET A 197 -25.51 -17.82 0.98
N ASN A 198 -26.59 -18.55 0.67
CA ASN A 198 -26.53 -19.84 -0.02
C ASN A 198 -26.08 -19.77 -1.48
N ASN A 199 -26.04 -18.58 -2.10
CA ASN A 199 -25.53 -18.35 -3.45
C ASN A 199 -24.25 -17.49 -3.44
N SER A 200 -23.51 -17.45 -2.33
CA SER A 200 -22.20 -16.81 -2.27
C SER A 200 -21.17 -17.55 -3.12
N MET A 201 -20.05 -16.89 -3.46
CA MET A 201 -18.98 -17.49 -4.27
C MET A 201 -18.51 -18.86 -3.77
N GLU A 202 -18.21 -18.97 -2.47
CA GLU A 202 -17.80 -20.24 -1.85
C GLU A 202 -18.94 -21.27 -1.88
N ALA A 203 -20.19 -20.86 -1.66
CA ALA A 203 -21.35 -21.74 -1.61
C ALA A 203 -21.69 -22.38 -2.98
N ILE A 204 -21.41 -21.67 -4.08
CA ILE A 204 -21.58 -22.20 -5.44
C ILE A 204 -20.32 -22.91 -5.97
N GLY A 205 -19.31 -23.13 -5.11
CA GLY A 205 -18.12 -23.92 -5.42
C GLY A 205 -17.00 -23.15 -6.16
N HIS A 206 -17.03 -21.82 -6.14
CA HIS A 206 -15.98 -20.99 -6.73
C HIS A 206 -15.01 -20.46 -5.65
N ASP A 207 -13.75 -20.28 -6.07
CA ASP A 207 -12.69 -19.70 -5.27
C ASP A 207 -12.17 -18.42 -5.93
N TRP A 208 -11.96 -17.37 -5.13
CA TRP A 208 -11.53 -16.06 -5.63
C TRP A 208 -10.11 -16.08 -6.20
N ASP A 209 -9.18 -16.81 -5.57
CA ASP A 209 -7.80 -16.92 -6.07
C ASP A 209 -7.80 -17.60 -7.45
N ALA A 210 -8.50 -18.73 -7.58
CA ALA A 210 -8.66 -19.44 -8.86
C ALA A 210 -9.37 -18.59 -9.93
N LEU A 211 -10.36 -17.77 -9.55
CA LEU A 211 -11.11 -16.93 -10.49
C LEU A 211 -10.24 -15.83 -11.13
N TYR A 212 -9.31 -15.26 -10.36
CA TYR A 212 -8.42 -14.21 -10.84
C TYR A 212 -7.12 -14.73 -11.43
N MET A 213 -6.59 -15.82 -10.88
CA MET A 213 -5.27 -16.36 -11.24
C MET A 213 -5.34 -17.51 -12.24
N GLY A 214 -6.50 -18.15 -12.37
CA GLY A 214 -6.68 -19.33 -13.18
C GLY A 214 -5.95 -20.56 -12.62
N SER A 215 -5.75 -21.55 -13.48
CA SER A 215 -5.12 -22.84 -13.16
C SER A 215 -3.60 -22.84 -13.21
N THR A 216 -2.95 -21.73 -13.58
CA THR A 216 -1.49 -21.68 -13.75
C THR A 216 -0.78 -21.83 -12.40
N GLN A 217 -0.07 -22.94 -12.20
CA GLN A 217 0.81 -23.14 -11.06
C GLN A 217 2.26 -22.86 -11.46
N THR A 218 2.91 -21.99 -10.69
CA THR A 218 4.34 -21.71 -10.79
C THR A 218 4.95 -21.88 -9.41
N THR A 219 6.23 -22.26 -9.33
CA THR A 219 6.92 -22.40 -8.04
C THR A 219 6.83 -21.12 -7.20
N GLY A 220 6.91 -19.94 -7.83
CA GLY A 220 6.72 -18.67 -7.15
C GLY A 220 5.33 -18.52 -6.53
N ARG A 221 4.27 -18.87 -7.28
CA ARG A 221 2.90 -18.89 -6.76
C ARG A 221 2.76 -19.88 -5.60
N ASP A 222 3.29 -21.10 -5.73
CA ASP A 222 3.17 -22.12 -4.70
C ASP A 222 3.85 -21.70 -3.40
N LEU A 223 5.01 -21.03 -3.50
CA LEU A 223 5.69 -20.41 -2.36
C LEU A 223 4.83 -19.30 -1.74
N ALA A 224 4.28 -18.38 -2.55
CA ALA A 224 3.42 -17.31 -2.04
C ALA A 224 2.18 -17.86 -1.33
N LEU A 225 1.53 -18.88 -1.91
CA LEU A 225 0.38 -19.56 -1.31
C LEU A 225 0.75 -20.26 0.02
N SER A 226 1.92 -20.89 0.08
CA SER A 226 2.36 -21.65 1.26
C SER A 226 2.78 -20.77 2.43
N PHE A 227 3.47 -19.65 2.17
CA PHE A 227 4.05 -18.79 3.20
C PHE A 227 3.23 -17.54 3.52
N ILE A 228 2.41 -17.04 2.59
CA ILE A 228 1.60 -15.83 2.78
C ILE A 228 0.11 -16.19 2.77
N GLY A 229 -0.32 -16.95 1.76
CA GLY A 229 -1.71 -17.38 1.57
C GLY A 229 -2.27 -17.00 0.20
N PRO A 230 -3.57 -17.29 -0.05
CA PRO A 230 -4.24 -17.02 -1.32
C PRO A 230 -4.07 -15.57 -1.77
N LEU A 231 -3.86 -15.35 -3.08
CA LEU A 231 -3.89 -14.02 -3.66
C LEU A 231 -5.31 -13.46 -3.60
N MET A 232 -5.48 -12.17 -3.87
CA MET A 232 -6.75 -11.46 -3.70
C MET A 232 -7.27 -11.40 -2.25
N ASN A 233 -6.45 -11.77 -1.27
CA ASN A 233 -6.89 -12.01 0.10
C ASN A 233 -5.86 -11.53 1.14
N TRP A 234 -4.93 -10.67 0.71
CA TRP A 234 -3.89 -10.08 1.55
C TRP A 234 -4.36 -8.74 2.10
N ASP A 235 -3.94 -8.42 3.32
CA ASP A 235 -4.26 -7.14 3.96
C ASP A 235 -2.97 -6.30 4.02
N THR A 236 -2.87 -5.24 3.21
CA THR A 236 -1.66 -4.41 3.10
C THR A 236 -1.87 -3.01 3.66
N PHE A 237 -1.12 -2.69 4.70
CA PHE A 237 -1.15 -1.38 5.36
C PHE A 237 0.25 -0.79 5.46
N PHE A 238 0.33 0.54 5.48
CA PHE A 238 1.60 1.22 5.66
C PHE A 238 2.08 1.12 7.10
N VAL A 239 3.34 0.74 7.26
CA VAL A 239 4.03 0.74 8.55
C VAL A 239 5.04 1.89 8.51
N ALA A 240 4.85 2.87 9.40
CA ALA A 240 5.78 3.98 9.52
C ALA A 240 7.14 3.47 10.06
N PRO A 241 8.27 4.05 9.61
CA PRO A 241 9.56 3.75 10.21
C PRO A 241 9.55 4.12 11.71
N PRO A 242 10.31 3.40 12.57
CA PRO A 242 10.40 3.73 13.98
C PRO A 242 10.81 5.19 14.20
N ALA A 243 10.19 5.86 15.19
CA ALA A 243 10.48 7.26 15.49
C ALA A 243 11.97 7.51 15.81
N SER A 244 12.65 6.53 16.41
CA SER A 244 14.09 6.56 16.66
C SER A 244 14.91 6.66 15.36
N LEU A 245 14.61 5.84 14.36
CA LEU A 245 15.27 5.88 13.06
C LEU A 245 14.97 7.19 12.33
N PHE A 246 13.72 7.66 12.37
CA PHE A 246 13.35 8.94 11.79
C PHE A 246 14.15 10.09 12.42
N ASN A 247 14.21 10.14 13.75
CA ASN A 247 14.96 11.16 14.49
C ASN A 247 16.47 11.08 14.23
N LEU A 248 17.02 9.87 14.10
CA LEU A 248 18.43 9.65 13.77
C LEU A 248 18.77 10.23 12.39
N VAL A 249 18.02 9.86 11.36
CA VAL A 249 18.23 10.35 9.98
C VAL A 249 18.01 11.86 9.92
N ALA A 250 16.97 12.39 10.57
CA ALA A 250 16.71 13.83 10.60
C ALA A 250 17.84 14.61 11.31
N SER A 251 18.41 14.06 12.38
CA SER A 251 19.54 14.68 13.09
C SER A 251 20.80 14.66 12.23
N PHE A 252 21.09 13.53 11.58
CA PHE A 252 22.20 13.43 10.63
C PHE A 252 22.04 14.42 9.48
N GLN A 253 20.84 14.54 8.89
CA GLN A 253 20.59 15.49 7.80
C GLN A 253 20.78 16.94 8.24
N ARG A 254 20.37 17.31 9.46
CA ARG A 254 20.61 18.65 10.01
C ARG A 254 22.10 18.92 10.18
N MET A 255 22.84 17.99 10.79
CA MET A 255 24.29 18.08 10.97
C MET A 255 24.99 18.23 9.62
N LEU A 256 24.70 17.35 8.66
CA LEU A 256 25.29 17.38 7.32
C LEU A 256 25.00 18.71 6.62
N ASN A 257 23.75 19.18 6.64
CA ASN A 257 23.38 20.43 5.99
C ASN A 257 24.04 21.64 6.66
N ASN A 258 24.14 21.66 7.99
CA ASN A 258 24.85 22.73 8.70
C ASN A 258 26.32 22.76 8.30
N ARG A 259 26.96 21.59 8.23
CA ARG A 259 28.37 21.48 7.82
C ARG A 259 28.58 21.97 6.39
N LEU A 260 27.76 21.52 5.44
CA LEU A 260 27.81 21.94 4.04
C LEU A 260 27.59 23.44 3.84
N GLN A 261 26.92 24.13 4.78
CA GLN A 261 26.68 25.56 4.70
C GLN A 261 27.78 26.42 5.33
N ASN A 262 28.56 25.86 6.26
CA ASN A 262 29.48 26.63 7.10
C ASN A 262 30.94 26.21 6.95
N ASP A 263 31.26 25.19 6.15
CA ASP A 263 32.63 24.79 5.88
C ASP A 263 32.82 24.40 4.40
N ASP A 264 33.57 25.24 3.70
CA ASP A 264 33.84 25.09 2.27
C ASP A 264 34.75 23.90 1.98
N ALA A 265 35.76 23.64 2.83
CA ALA A 265 36.67 22.50 2.66
C ALA A 265 35.91 21.16 2.74
N PHE A 266 34.92 21.07 3.61
CA PHE A 266 33.99 19.93 3.64
C PHE A 266 33.25 19.75 2.33
N CYS A 267 32.75 20.87 1.80
CA CYS A 267 31.94 20.87 0.61
C CYS A 267 32.79 20.35 -0.55
N ASP A 268 34.02 20.83 -0.66
CA ASP A 268 35.00 20.39 -1.66
C ASP A 268 35.33 18.90 -1.56
N GLU A 269 35.39 18.31 -0.36
CA GLU A 269 35.57 16.86 -0.17
C GLU A 269 34.27 16.05 -0.37
N TYR A 270 33.11 16.65 -0.11
CA TYR A 270 31.79 16.03 -0.28
C TYR A 270 31.37 15.88 -1.74
N GLN A 271 31.58 16.92 -2.56
CA GLN A 271 31.16 16.95 -3.97
C GLN A 271 31.71 15.79 -4.83
N PRO A 272 33.00 15.39 -4.72
CA PRO A 272 33.58 14.34 -5.55
C PRO A 272 33.18 12.92 -5.13
N LEU A 273 32.46 12.73 -4.01
CA LEU A 273 31.85 11.44 -3.70
C LEU A 273 30.98 11.01 -4.89
N PHE A 274 31.26 9.84 -5.45
CA PHE A 274 30.55 9.34 -6.62
C PHE A 274 29.40 8.43 -6.21
N GLU A 275 28.37 8.41 -7.04
CA GLU A 275 27.22 7.53 -6.85
C GLU A 275 27.39 6.27 -7.68
N VAL A 276 27.04 5.12 -7.11
CA VAL A 276 27.23 3.83 -7.77
C VAL A 276 26.17 2.83 -7.33
N ASP A 277 25.76 1.96 -8.25
CA ASP A 277 24.88 0.85 -7.93
C ASP A 277 25.70 -0.37 -7.48
N ILE A 278 25.37 -0.89 -6.31
CA ILE A 278 26.02 -2.04 -5.69
C ILE A 278 25.03 -3.18 -5.61
N ASP A 279 25.39 -4.34 -6.18
CA ASP A 279 24.61 -5.56 -6.00
C ASP A 279 24.64 -5.99 -4.53
N VAL A 280 23.52 -6.50 -4.02
CA VAL A 280 23.43 -6.95 -2.63
C VAL A 280 22.89 -8.38 -2.61
N VAL A 281 23.63 -9.25 -1.93
CA VAL A 281 23.25 -10.62 -1.63
C VAL A 281 23.32 -10.77 -0.11
N PRO A 282 22.18 -10.94 0.57
CA PRO A 282 22.19 -11.28 1.99
C PRO A 282 23.03 -12.53 2.23
N PRO A 283 23.88 -12.59 3.28
CA PRO A 283 24.83 -13.70 3.47
C PRO A 283 24.19 -15.10 3.49
N HIS A 284 22.96 -15.21 3.99
CA HIS A 284 22.22 -16.48 4.02
C HIS A 284 21.60 -16.87 2.67
N TRP A 285 21.66 -15.99 1.68
CA TRP A 285 21.14 -16.18 0.33
C TRP A 285 22.30 -16.33 -0.68
N ASP A 286 23.53 -16.57 -0.22
CA ASP A 286 24.64 -16.87 -1.10
C ASP A 286 24.88 -18.38 -1.11
N SER A 287 24.27 -19.06 -2.08
CA SER A 287 24.39 -20.51 -2.26
C SER A 287 24.31 -20.87 -3.75
N PRO A 288 25.22 -21.73 -4.25
CA PRO A 288 25.30 -22.05 -5.68
C PRO A 288 24.06 -22.80 -6.22
N ASP A 289 23.35 -23.51 -5.35
CA ASP A 289 22.20 -24.35 -5.73
C ASP A 289 20.84 -23.66 -5.49
N MET A 290 20.81 -22.37 -5.14
CA MET A 290 19.57 -21.64 -4.89
C MET A 290 19.05 -20.96 -6.16
N LEU A 291 17.76 -21.17 -6.43
CA LEU A 291 17.00 -20.44 -7.43
C LEU A 291 16.02 -19.48 -6.76
N TYR A 292 15.97 -18.26 -7.30
CA TYR A 292 15.15 -17.18 -6.77
C TYR A 292 14.00 -16.86 -7.71
N TYR A 293 12.81 -16.71 -7.15
CA TYR A 293 11.57 -16.44 -7.89
C TYR A 293 11.04 -15.03 -7.64
N GLY A 294 11.93 -14.06 -7.35
CA GLY A 294 11.60 -12.64 -7.20
C GLY A 294 11.89 -12.09 -5.80
N GLY A 295 11.81 -10.76 -5.68
CA GLY A 295 11.74 -10.04 -4.40
C GLY A 295 10.40 -9.35 -4.16
N ASN A 296 9.49 -9.42 -5.14
CA ASN A 296 8.14 -8.89 -5.05
C ASN A 296 7.12 -10.04 -5.06
N PRO A 297 6.46 -10.34 -3.91
CA PRO A 297 5.45 -11.40 -3.83
C PRO A 297 4.25 -11.20 -4.79
N LEU A 298 3.97 -9.96 -5.21
CA LEU A 298 2.90 -9.67 -6.18
C LEU A 298 3.20 -10.19 -7.57
N CYS A 299 4.49 -10.39 -7.88
CA CYS A 299 4.95 -10.89 -9.17
C CYS A 299 5.22 -12.39 -9.15
N ALA A 300 5.10 -13.04 -7.98
CA ALA A 300 5.38 -14.46 -7.81
C ALA A 300 4.63 -15.37 -8.82
N PRO A 301 3.37 -15.08 -9.22
CA PRO A 301 2.68 -15.87 -10.25
C PRO A 301 3.32 -15.82 -11.65
N LEU A 302 4.11 -14.79 -11.95
CA LEU A 302 4.73 -14.55 -13.25
C LEU A 302 6.25 -14.74 -13.21
N ALA A 303 6.82 -15.00 -12.04
CA ALA A 303 8.26 -15.03 -11.85
C ALA A 303 8.88 -16.33 -12.39
N ALA A 304 9.94 -16.18 -13.17
CA ALA A 304 10.80 -17.29 -13.58
C ALA A 304 11.94 -17.48 -12.57
N ALA A 305 12.51 -18.70 -12.53
CA ALA A 305 13.70 -18.97 -11.75
C ALA A 305 14.89 -18.10 -12.21
N LYS A 306 15.62 -17.51 -11.27
CA LYS A 306 16.88 -16.78 -11.53
C LYS A 306 17.99 -17.28 -10.61
N PRO A 307 19.26 -17.25 -11.07
CA PRO A 307 20.43 -17.60 -10.26
C PRO A 307 20.92 -16.40 -9.41
N PHE A 308 20.06 -15.42 -9.14
CA PHE A 308 20.40 -14.23 -8.38
C PHE A 308 19.19 -13.68 -7.64
N VAL A 309 19.46 -13.07 -6.48
CA VAL A 309 18.46 -12.34 -5.69
C VAL A 309 17.92 -11.16 -6.50
N GLN A 310 16.60 -11.01 -6.58
CA GLN A 310 15.96 -9.91 -7.31
C GLN A 310 15.59 -8.73 -6.43
N MET A 311 15.38 -7.57 -7.06
CA MET A 311 14.87 -6.36 -6.39
C MET A 311 13.60 -6.64 -5.57
N PRO A 312 13.47 -6.05 -4.37
CA PRO A 312 12.27 -6.17 -3.58
C PRO A 312 11.09 -5.45 -4.23
N PHE A 313 9.91 -5.70 -3.70
CA PHE A 313 8.69 -4.98 -4.01
C PHE A 313 8.87 -3.45 -4.03
N THR A 314 8.34 -2.80 -5.08
CA THR A 314 8.23 -1.34 -5.18
C THR A 314 6.84 -0.93 -5.68
N TYR A 315 6.48 0.34 -5.47
CA TYR A 315 5.22 0.89 -5.96
C TYR A 315 5.10 0.82 -7.50
N ASP A 316 6.21 1.04 -8.19
CA ASP A 316 6.24 1.12 -9.66
C ASP A 316 6.42 -0.22 -10.36
N ASP A 317 6.62 -1.30 -9.61
CA ASP A 317 6.85 -2.62 -10.17
C ASP A 317 5.61 -3.18 -10.87
N ALA A 318 5.78 -3.50 -12.15
CA ALA A 318 4.77 -4.02 -13.06
C ALA A 318 4.91 -5.52 -13.35
N CYS A 319 5.83 -6.21 -12.66
CA CYS A 319 6.10 -7.63 -12.88
C CYS A 319 6.57 -7.98 -14.30
N LEU A 320 7.21 -7.02 -14.99
CA LEU A 320 7.70 -7.19 -16.36
C LEU A 320 9.16 -7.64 -16.42
N THR A 321 9.95 -7.34 -15.39
CA THR A 321 11.38 -7.62 -15.33
C THR A 321 11.76 -8.22 -13.98
N GLN A 322 12.82 -9.03 -13.98
CA GLN A 322 13.38 -9.65 -12.78
C GLN A 322 14.84 -9.18 -12.65
N ASN A 323 15.00 -7.94 -12.21
CA ASN A 323 16.31 -7.30 -12.06
C ASN A 323 17.01 -7.80 -10.80
N ARG A 324 18.34 -7.92 -10.85
CA ARG A 324 19.18 -8.24 -9.69
C ARG A 324 18.99 -7.20 -8.59
N LEU A 325 18.96 -7.64 -7.34
CA LEU A 325 18.96 -6.75 -6.19
C LEU A 325 20.22 -5.88 -6.21
N ALA A 326 20.02 -4.58 -6.36
CA ALA A 326 21.05 -3.56 -6.26
C ALA A 326 20.52 -2.36 -5.48
N ILE A 327 21.43 -1.67 -4.80
CA ILE A 327 21.16 -0.43 -4.08
C ILE A 327 22.04 0.68 -4.63
N THR A 328 21.45 1.87 -4.81
CA THR A 328 22.18 3.05 -5.24
C THR A 328 22.83 3.73 -4.04
N PHE A 329 24.15 3.79 -4.05
CA PHE A 329 24.95 4.55 -3.10
C PHE A 329 24.92 6.04 -3.48
N THR A 330 23.87 6.75 -3.05
CA THR A 330 23.82 8.22 -3.17
C THR A 330 24.85 8.89 -2.26
N ARG A 331 25.33 10.09 -2.58
CA ARG A 331 26.33 10.79 -1.74
C ARG A 331 25.91 10.92 -0.27
N ARG A 332 24.66 11.32 -0.04
CA ARG A 332 24.09 11.45 1.32
C ARG A 332 23.92 10.08 1.99
N GLY A 333 23.47 9.07 1.25
CA GLY A 333 23.32 7.71 1.75
C GLY A 333 24.65 7.05 2.12
N LEU A 334 25.69 7.30 1.33
CA LEU A 334 27.06 6.86 1.58
C LEU A 334 27.59 7.44 2.89
N LEU A 335 27.48 8.77 3.09
CA LEU A 335 27.94 9.38 4.34
C LEU A 335 27.13 8.94 5.56
N PHE A 336 25.82 8.79 5.41
CA PHE A 336 25.01 8.25 6.49
C PHE A 336 25.47 6.84 6.87
N SER A 337 25.71 5.98 5.87
CA SER A 337 26.20 4.62 6.08
C SER A 337 27.59 4.60 6.70
N ALA A 338 28.51 5.43 6.21
CA ALA A 338 29.86 5.56 6.75
C ALA A 338 29.86 6.04 8.21
N TRP A 339 29.01 7.01 8.55
CA TRP A 339 28.85 7.49 9.92
C TRP A 339 28.33 6.37 10.83
N ILE A 340 27.31 5.62 10.41
CA ILE A 340 26.82 4.46 11.15
C ILE A 340 27.90 3.37 11.30
N MET A 341 28.68 3.10 10.24
CA MET A 341 29.78 2.12 10.29
C MET A 341 30.84 2.50 11.32
N GLN A 342 31.20 3.79 11.43
CA GLN A 342 32.15 4.27 12.42
C GLN A 342 31.61 4.06 13.84
N GLN A 343 30.35 4.41 14.09
CA GLN A 343 29.71 4.22 15.41
C GLN A 343 29.59 2.74 15.78
N ALA A 344 29.36 1.87 14.80
CA ALA A 344 29.24 0.42 14.99
C ALA A 344 30.57 -0.34 14.91
N ASN A 345 31.71 0.36 14.75
CA ASN A 345 33.04 -0.22 14.55
C ASN A 345 33.09 -1.27 13.42
N MET A 346 32.38 -1.00 12.32
CA MET A 346 32.32 -1.86 11.13
C MET A 346 33.38 -1.45 10.11
N ASN A 347 34.01 -2.43 9.48
CA ASN A 347 34.98 -2.17 8.41
C ASN A 347 34.35 -2.29 7.02
N ALA A 348 34.92 -1.58 6.05
CA ALA A 348 34.46 -1.63 4.66
C ALA A 348 34.51 -3.06 4.09
N ASN A 349 35.42 -3.91 4.55
CA ASN A 349 35.54 -5.28 4.02
C ASN A 349 34.35 -6.16 4.33
N SER A 350 33.86 -6.10 5.57
CA SER A 350 32.68 -6.81 6.02
C SER A 350 31.40 -6.26 5.41
N VAL A 351 31.34 -4.96 5.12
CA VAL A 351 30.16 -4.36 4.48
C VAL A 351 30.10 -4.74 3.01
N CYS A 352 31.21 -4.59 2.28
CA CYS A 352 31.25 -4.88 0.85
C CYS A 352 31.27 -6.38 0.52
N SER A 353 31.31 -7.29 1.49
CA SER A 353 31.21 -8.73 1.21
C SER A 353 29.81 -9.16 0.75
N CYS A 354 28.78 -8.33 0.97
CA CYS A 354 27.43 -8.60 0.43
C CYS A 354 27.33 -8.33 -1.08
N SER A 355 28.34 -7.71 -1.68
CA SER A 355 28.41 -7.46 -3.13
C SER A 355 29.35 -8.45 -3.77
N VAL A 356 28.82 -9.29 -4.66
CA VAL A 356 29.61 -10.32 -5.35
C VAL A 356 30.23 -9.74 -6.62
N LEU A 357 29.49 -8.90 -7.34
CA LEU A 357 29.90 -8.36 -8.64
C LEU A 357 30.57 -6.98 -8.52
N SER A 358 30.06 -6.12 -7.64
CA SER A 358 30.48 -4.72 -7.48
C SER A 358 31.37 -4.51 -6.25
N ARG A 359 32.02 -5.55 -5.73
CA ARG A 359 32.79 -5.49 -4.47
C ARG A 359 33.80 -4.35 -4.47
N LYS A 360 34.64 -4.25 -5.51
CA LYS A 360 35.63 -3.17 -5.66
C LYS A 360 34.98 -1.79 -5.67
N ASN A 361 33.89 -1.63 -6.44
CA ASN A 361 33.16 -0.37 -6.51
C ASN A 361 32.56 0.04 -5.16
N CYS A 362 32.07 -0.93 -4.38
CA CYS A 362 31.60 -0.71 -3.01
C CYS A 362 32.72 -0.14 -2.13
N TYR A 363 33.92 -0.74 -2.16
CA TYR A 363 35.06 -0.23 -1.41
C TYR A 363 35.47 1.17 -1.83
N ASP A 364 35.62 1.37 -3.14
CA ASP A 364 36.06 2.64 -3.72
C ASP A 364 35.07 3.78 -3.37
N ALA A 365 33.78 3.48 -3.22
CA ALA A 365 32.76 4.43 -2.80
C ALA A 365 32.73 4.69 -1.28
N ILE A 366 32.92 3.65 -0.46
CA ILE A 366 32.82 3.75 1.01
C ILE A 366 34.07 4.41 1.63
N LEU A 367 35.26 4.13 1.12
CA LEU A 367 36.51 4.61 1.76
C LEU A 367 36.62 6.14 1.86
N PRO A 368 36.33 6.92 0.81
CA PRO A 368 36.32 8.38 0.92
C PRO A 368 35.26 8.88 1.90
N ALA A 369 34.08 8.26 1.92
CA ALA A 369 33.01 8.62 2.84
C ALA A 369 33.42 8.37 4.31
N LEU A 370 34.09 7.24 4.61
CA LEU A 370 34.62 6.93 5.95
C LEU A 370 35.66 7.95 6.42
N ARG A 371 36.53 8.42 5.52
CA ARG A 371 37.49 9.50 5.85
C ARG A 371 36.75 10.79 6.16
N LEU A 372 35.77 11.14 5.35
CA LEU A 372 35.03 12.39 5.52
C LEU A 372 34.24 12.42 6.83
N VAL A 373 33.57 11.31 7.21
CA VAL A 373 32.84 11.23 8.49
C VAL A 373 33.74 11.13 9.72
N SER A 374 35.04 10.83 9.57
CA SER A 374 35.96 10.88 10.71
C SER A 374 36.10 12.28 11.33
N SER A 375 35.73 13.31 10.55
CA SER A 375 35.61 14.70 11.01
C SER A 375 34.28 15.03 11.69
N PHE A 376 33.33 14.07 11.74
CA PHE A 376 32.04 14.27 12.39
C PHE A 376 32.20 14.14 13.91
N PRO A 377 31.42 14.91 14.68
CA PRO A 377 31.43 14.81 16.14
C PRO A 377 30.94 13.46 16.67
#